data_AF-A0A1H1NNW9-F1
#
_entry.id   AF-A0A1H1NNW9-F1
#
_cell.length_a   1.000
_cell.length_b   1.000
_cell.length_c   1.000
_cell.angle_alpha   90.00
_cell.angle_beta   90.00
_cell.angle_gamma   90.00
#
_symmetry.space_group_name_H-M   'P 1'
#
loop_
_entity.id
_entity.type
_entity.pdbx_description
1 polymer ?
#
loop_
_entity_poly.entity_id
_entity_poly.type
_entity_poly.pdbx_seq_one_letter_code
_entity_poly.pdbx_strand_id
1 'polypeptide(L)'
;MLKPIIPLILAATALSAQADIQVQISPIPEQLKNLKPVTIAESSLEEQKRLNQIDEIVQRFNLNIEEKFIYVDKETPHPLLGILDVVYKVYPEEAQLQVVKLDIQKGYARVYPVSPQDIQPYSSFATSPLDARIANNILSPGASAARSKAYFKDWYDTYQSSRVKLARKVVASDACETVTSVELYSFNGDVFTAFCGNGMAFHQTPAQVEADESIDPAIKKWGVKRPL
;
A
#
# COMPACT_ATOMS: atom_id res chain seq x y z
N MET A 1 23.89 19.68 24.60
CA MET A 1 22.68 20.40 24.13
C MET A 1 21.80 19.42 23.39
N LEU A 2 20.71 18.96 24.03
CA LEU A 2 19.78 17.98 23.47
C LEU A 2 18.88 18.62 22.40
N LYS A 3 18.75 17.98 21.24
CA LYS A 3 17.75 18.32 20.22
C LYS A 3 16.44 17.58 20.56
N PRO A 4 15.28 18.24 20.59
CA PRO A 4 14.02 17.53 20.75
C PRO A 4 13.64 16.87 19.40
N ILE A 5 13.45 15.56 19.44
CA ILE A 5 12.77 14.81 18.38
C ILE A 5 11.27 14.98 18.67
N ILE A 6 10.52 15.60 17.76
CA ILE A 6 9.05 15.68 17.87
C ILE A 6 8.49 14.37 17.33
N PRO A 7 7.83 13.53 18.15
CA PRO A 7 7.12 12.37 17.65
C PRO A 7 5.78 12.84 17.06
N LEU A 8 5.57 12.60 15.77
CA LEU A 8 4.25 12.74 15.16
C LEU A 8 3.39 11.57 15.66
N ILE A 9 2.60 11.82 16.71
CA ILE A 9 1.56 10.90 17.18
C ILE A 9 0.31 11.18 16.36
N LEU A 10 -0.04 10.29 15.41
CA LEU A 10 -1.40 10.21 14.89
C LEU A 10 -2.25 9.53 15.98
N ALA A 11 -2.97 10.32 16.76
CA ALA A 11 -4.03 9.80 17.62
C ALA A 11 -5.31 9.64 16.79
N ALA A 12 -5.65 8.40 16.46
CA ALA A 12 -6.99 8.03 16.05
C ALA A 12 -7.77 7.61 17.30
N THR A 13 -8.75 8.40 17.70
CA THR A 13 -9.85 7.94 18.56
C THR A 13 -11.15 8.47 17.99
N ALA A 14 -12.00 7.53 17.59
CA ALA A 14 -13.36 7.75 17.14
C ALA A 14 -14.27 8.12 18.32
N LEU A 15 -15.17 9.09 18.12
CA LEU A 15 -16.53 9.07 18.67
C LEU A 15 -17.40 10.12 17.95
N SER A 16 -18.62 9.70 17.69
CA SER A 16 -19.71 10.34 16.98
C SER A 16 -20.03 11.77 17.45
N ALA A 17 -19.75 12.74 16.58
CA ALA A 17 -20.50 13.99 16.43
C ALA A 17 -20.23 14.48 15.01
N GLN A 18 -21.23 15.03 14.32
CA GLN A 18 -21.05 15.76 13.07
C GLN A 18 -20.25 17.04 13.37
N ALA A 19 -18.94 16.91 13.59
CA ALA A 19 -18.02 18.01 13.47
C ALA A 19 -17.55 18.00 12.02
N ASP A 20 -17.87 19.06 11.28
CA ASP A 20 -17.05 19.46 10.15
C ASP A 20 -15.61 19.55 10.66
N ILE A 21 -14.84 18.47 10.49
CA ILE A 21 -13.41 18.49 10.69
C ILE A 21 -12.88 19.31 9.51
N GLN A 22 -12.89 20.64 9.66
CA GLN A 22 -11.97 21.48 8.93
C GLN A 22 -10.58 21.02 9.35
N VAL A 23 -10.01 20.10 8.58
CA VAL A 23 -8.59 19.76 8.68
C VAL A 23 -7.86 21.06 8.41
N GLN A 24 -7.43 21.72 9.48
CA GLN A 24 -6.63 22.91 9.41
C GLN A 24 -5.26 22.46 8.91
N ILE A 25 -5.10 22.45 7.58
CA ILE A 25 -3.82 22.17 6.94
C ILE A 25 -2.95 23.37 7.26
N SER A 26 -2.17 23.28 8.35
CA SER A 26 -1.13 24.25 8.64
C SER A 26 -0.22 24.32 7.42
N PRO A 27 0.04 25.52 6.86
CA PRO A 27 0.94 25.65 5.74
C PRO A 27 2.30 25.06 6.12
N ILE A 28 2.87 24.28 5.21
CA ILE A 28 4.21 23.71 5.37
C ILE A 28 5.15 24.88 5.72
N PRO A 29 5.87 24.84 6.86
CA PRO A 29 6.84 25.86 7.23
C PRO A 29 7.76 26.18 6.06
N GLU A 30 8.03 27.47 5.80
CA GLU A 30 8.84 27.92 4.64
C GLU A 30 10.18 27.19 4.52
N GLN A 31 10.77 26.84 5.67
CA GLN A 31 12.03 26.11 5.78
C GLN A 31 11.96 24.67 5.25
N LEU A 32 10.76 24.06 5.21
CA LEU A 32 10.51 22.72 4.67
C LEU A 32 10.12 22.74 3.19
N LYS A 33 9.61 23.87 2.67
CA LYS A 33 9.25 24.02 1.24
C LYS A 33 10.45 23.89 0.30
N ASN A 34 11.63 24.32 0.77
CA ASN A 34 12.87 24.27 -0.02
C ASN A 34 13.61 22.92 0.06
N LEU A 35 13.11 21.98 0.87
CA LEU A 35 13.78 20.71 1.07
C LEU A 35 13.34 19.71 0.00
N LYS A 36 14.30 19.24 -0.80
CA LYS A 36 14.02 18.23 -1.81
C LYS A 36 13.75 16.88 -1.15
N PRO A 37 12.60 16.24 -1.43
CA PRO A 37 12.35 14.88 -0.98
C PRO A 37 13.37 13.98 -1.67
N VAL A 38 13.97 13.09 -0.89
CA VAL A 38 14.89 12.08 -1.40
C VAL A 38 14.40 10.73 -0.95
N THR A 39 14.46 9.76 -1.86
CA THR A 39 14.25 8.36 -1.49
C THR A 39 15.55 7.81 -0.93
N ILE A 40 15.52 7.36 0.32
CA ILE A 40 16.65 6.73 0.99
C ILE A 40 16.36 5.23 1.02
N ALA A 41 17.24 4.42 0.43
CA ALA A 41 17.13 2.97 0.52
C ALA A 41 17.21 2.52 1.99
N GLU A 42 16.46 1.49 2.33
CA GLU A 42 16.59 0.80 3.61
C GLU A 42 18.05 0.37 3.81
N SER A 43 18.60 0.63 5.00
CA SER A 43 19.93 0.14 5.35
C SER A 43 19.89 -1.37 5.64
N SER A 44 21.03 -2.06 5.48
CA SER A 44 21.11 -3.51 5.75
C SER A 44 20.68 -3.89 7.18
N LEU A 45 20.92 -3.02 8.16
CA LEU A 45 20.50 -3.23 9.54
C LEU A 45 18.97 -3.13 9.70
N GLU A 46 18.34 -2.18 9.03
CA GLU A 46 16.88 -2.03 9.03
C GLU A 46 16.21 -3.21 8.30
N GLU A 47 16.77 -3.61 7.16
CA GLU A 47 16.34 -4.77 6.39
C GLU A 47 16.41 -6.04 7.25
N GLN A 48 17.56 -6.33 7.87
CA GLN A 48 17.71 -7.51 8.72
C GLN A 48 16.71 -7.50 9.87
N LYS A 49 16.48 -6.34 10.50
CA LYS A 49 15.51 -6.22 11.59
C LYS A 49 14.10 -6.54 11.10
N ARG A 50 13.70 -6.01 9.94
CA ARG A 50 12.39 -6.26 9.34
C ARG A 50 12.20 -7.72 8.96
N LEU A 51 13.21 -8.35 8.35
CA LEU A 51 13.18 -9.76 7.99
C LEU A 51 13.08 -10.66 9.24
N ASN A 52 13.86 -10.38 10.29
CA ASN A 52 13.75 -11.10 11.56
C ASN A 52 12.33 -11.00 12.17
N GLN A 53 11.71 -9.82 12.10
CA GLN A 53 10.32 -9.64 12.57
C GLN A 53 9.33 -10.46 11.75
N ILE A 54 9.50 -10.53 10.43
CA ILE A 54 8.68 -11.37 9.56
C ILE A 54 8.87 -12.85 9.91
N ASP A 55 10.10 -13.30 10.10
CA ASP A 55 10.41 -14.68 10.47
C ASP A 55 9.78 -15.07 11.82
N GLU A 56 9.85 -14.18 12.82
CA GLU A 56 9.19 -14.37 14.11
C GLU A 56 7.67 -14.51 13.96
N ILE A 57 7.04 -13.72 13.08
CA ILE A 57 5.60 -13.81 12.79
C ILE A 57 5.27 -15.12 12.10
N VAL A 58 6.05 -15.52 11.08
CA VAL A 58 5.87 -16.76 10.34
C VAL A 58 5.94 -17.96 11.29
N GLN A 59 6.93 -17.98 12.19
CA GLN A 59 7.06 -19.03 13.20
C GLN A 59 5.91 -19.00 14.21
N ARG A 60 5.54 -17.81 14.72
CA ARG A 60 4.48 -17.64 15.71
C ARG A 60 3.12 -18.18 15.23
N PHE A 61 2.79 -17.97 13.96
CA PHE A 61 1.51 -18.39 13.39
C PHE A 61 1.61 -19.66 12.53
N ASN A 62 2.78 -20.30 12.47
CA ASN A 62 3.04 -21.48 11.65
C ASN A 62 2.61 -21.30 10.18
N LEU A 63 2.99 -20.16 9.58
CA LEU A 63 2.56 -19.78 8.23
C LEU A 63 3.37 -20.53 7.16
N ASN A 64 2.68 -21.02 6.13
CA ASN A 64 3.33 -21.43 4.89
C ASN A 64 3.41 -20.23 3.93
N ILE A 65 4.57 -19.59 3.84
CA ILE A 65 4.76 -18.36 3.04
C ILE A 65 4.63 -18.57 1.52
N GLU A 66 4.78 -19.80 1.05
CA GLU A 66 4.59 -20.17 -0.35
C GLU A 66 3.09 -20.34 -0.70
N GLU A 67 2.27 -20.61 0.31
CA GLU A 67 0.82 -20.80 0.16
C GLU A 67 0.07 -19.49 0.40
N LYS A 68 0.08 -18.62 -0.61
CA LYS A 68 -0.58 -17.31 -0.58
C LYS A 68 -2.03 -17.41 -0.97
N PHE A 69 -2.89 -16.65 -0.28
CA PHE A 69 -4.29 -16.47 -0.61
C PHE A 69 -4.60 -14.99 -0.84
N ILE A 70 -5.62 -14.72 -1.63
CA ILE A 70 -6.13 -13.39 -1.94
C ILE A 70 -7.52 -13.25 -1.34
N TYR A 71 -7.74 -12.21 -0.55
CA TYR A 71 -9.06 -11.87 -0.02
C TYR A 71 -9.94 -11.28 -1.14
N VAL A 72 -11.14 -11.85 -1.33
CA VAL A 72 -12.05 -11.55 -2.44
C VAL A 72 -13.44 -11.08 -2.02
N ASP A 73 -13.74 -11.08 -0.72
CA ASP A 73 -14.99 -10.55 -0.16
C ASP A 73 -16.27 -11.08 -0.86
N LYS A 74 -16.53 -12.38 -0.74
CA LYS A 74 -17.65 -13.05 -1.43
C LYS A 74 -18.90 -13.17 -0.58
N GLU A 75 -18.74 -13.47 0.71
CA GLU A 75 -19.83 -13.68 1.66
C GLU A 75 -19.86 -12.59 2.73
N THR A 76 -18.70 -12.29 3.33
CA THR A 76 -18.63 -11.38 4.48
C THR A 76 -17.59 -10.28 4.28
N PRO A 77 -18.03 -9.06 3.94
CA PRO A 77 -17.16 -7.88 3.89
C PRO A 77 -16.51 -7.61 5.23
N HIS A 78 -15.19 -7.53 5.22
CA HIS A 78 -14.41 -7.27 6.40
C HIS A 78 -13.91 -5.81 6.37
N PRO A 79 -14.19 -4.98 7.40
CA PRO A 79 -13.95 -3.53 7.35
C PRO A 79 -12.47 -3.13 7.29
N LEU A 80 -11.57 -4.07 7.61
CA LEU A 80 -10.12 -3.84 7.68
C LEU A 80 -9.29 -4.72 6.73
N LEU A 81 -9.95 -5.55 5.91
CA LEU A 81 -9.30 -6.31 4.83
C LEU A 81 -9.85 -5.77 3.51
N GLY A 82 -8.95 -5.30 2.66
CA GLY A 82 -9.27 -4.85 1.32
C GLY A 82 -9.34 -6.03 0.35
N ILE A 83 -10.26 -5.95 -0.61
CA ILE A 83 -10.25 -6.85 -1.77
C ILE A 83 -8.87 -6.81 -2.42
N LEU A 84 -8.36 -7.98 -2.82
CA LEU A 84 -7.01 -8.23 -3.30
C LEU A 84 -5.90 -8.18 -2.23
N ASP A 85 -6.19 -8.07 -0.94
CA ASP A 85 -5.18 -8.26 0.11
C ASP A 85 -4.59 -9.67 0.05
N VAL A 86 -3.27 -9.77 0.22
CA VAL A 86 -2.56 -11.05 0.33
C VAL A 86 -2.59 -11.49 1.78
N VAL A 87 -3.08 -12.70 1.99
CA VAL A 87 -3.25 -13.30 3.31
C VAL A 87 -2.72 -14.73 3.35
N TYR A 88 -2.34 -15.17 4.54
CA TYR A 88 -1.82 -16.50 4.82
C TYR A 88 -2.75 -17.19 5.80
N LYS A 89 -3.14 -18.43 5.51
CA LYS A 89 -3.96 -19.20 6.45
C LYS A 89 -3.19 -19.48 7.73
N VAL A 90 -3.85 -19.29 8.86
CA VAL A 90 -3.38 -19.81 10.14
C VAL A 90 -3.96 -21.22 10.27
N TYR A 91 -3.10 -22.20 10.50
CA TYR A 91 -3.51 -23.58 10.69
C TYR A 91 -3.50 -23.89 12.21
N PRO A 92 -4.66 -23.78 12.90
CA PRO A 92 -5.24 -24.99 13.50
C PRO A 92 -6.79 -25.04 13.52
N GLU A 93 -7.35 -26.13 14.09
CA GLU A 93 -8.78 -26.48 14.23
C GLU A 93 -9.64 -25.40 14.92
N GLU A 94 -10.01 -24.33 14.20
CA GLU A 94 -11.04 -23.40 14.63
C GLU A 94 -12.30 -23.54 13.77
N ALA A 95 -13.48 -23.32 14.37
CA ALA A 95 -14.76 -23.31 13.66
C ALA A 95 -14.84 -22.18 12.61
N GLN A 96 -14.00 -21.14 12.75
CA GLN A 96 -13.88 -20.03 11.83
C GLN A 96 -12.42 -19.91 11.37
N LEU A 97 -12.21 -19.81 10.05
CA LEU A 97 -10.87 -19.69 9.49
C LEU A 97 -10.24 -18.34 9.88
N GLN A 98 -9.00 -18.39 10.35
CA GLN A 98 -8.19 -17.21 10.57
C GLN A 98 -7.14 -17.05 9.48
N VAL A 99 -6.87 -15.81 9.11
CA VAL A 99 -5.80 -15.45 8.18
C VAL A 99 -4.93 -14.34 8.74
N VAL A 100 -3.65 -14.38 8.39
CA VAL A 100 -2.67 -13.33 8.68
C VAL A 100 -2.45 -12.49 7.43
N LYS A 101 -2.63 -11.18 7.53
CA LYS A 101 -2.13 -10.20 6.56
C LYS A 101 -0.77 -9.69 7.04
N LEU A 102 0.27 -9.94 6.25
CA LEU A 102 1.61 -9.40 6.49
C LEU A 102 1.75 -8.03 5.79
N ASP A 103 2.38 -7.09 6.47
CA ASP A 103 2.93 -5.88 5.84
C ASP A 103 4.44 -6.11 5.68
N ILE A 104 4.83 -6.59 4.49
CA ILE A 104 6.23 -6.98 4.22
C ILE A 104 7.17 -5.79 4.34
N GLN A 105 6.69 -4.59 3.98
CA GLN A 105 7.49 -3.38 4.03
C GLN A 105 7.76 -2.89 5.45
N LYS A 106 6.86 -3.16 6.41
CA LYS A 106 6.99 -2.70 7.80
C LYS A 106 7.29 -3.80 8.80
N GLY A 107 7.21 -5.07 8.41
CA GLY A 107 7.52 -6.21 9.28
C GLY A 107 6.50 -6.42 10.40
N TYR A 108 5.22 -6.13 10.17
CA TYR A 108 4.14 -6.46 11.12
C TYR A 108 3.03 -7.26 10.47
N ALA A 109 2.15 -7.79 11.31
CA ALA A 109 1.02 -8.60 10.89
C ALA A 109 -0.26 -8.22 11.61
N ARG A 110 -1.38 -8.54 10.98
CA ARG A 110 -2.70 -8.51 11.60
C ARG A 110 -3.42 -9.82 11.30
N VAL A 111 -4.13 -10.34 12.30
CA VAL A 111 -4.94 -11.56 12.19
C VAL A 111 -6.39 -11.14 12.00
N TYR A 112 -7.08 -11.83 11.09
CA TYR A 112 -8.47 -11.58 10.78
C TYR A 112 -9.25 -12.89 10.69
N PRO A 113 -10.46 -12.95 11.28
CA PRO A 113 -11.39 -14.03 10.99
C PRO A 113 -12.00 -13.81 9.61
N VAL A 114 -12.07 -14.86 8.80
CA VAL A 114 -12.66 -14.84 7.44
C VAL A 114 -13.42 -16.12 7.15
N SER A 115 -14.37 -16.06 6.20
CA SER A 115 -14.99 -17.28 5.67
C SER A 115 -14.05 -17.92 4.65
N PRO A 116 -13.97 -19.27 4.55
CA PRO A 116 -13.17 -19.93 3.52
C PRO A 116 -13.48 -19.48 2.08
N GLN A 117 -14.72 -19.06 1.82
CA GLN A 117 -15.22 -18.55 0.54
C GLN A 117 -14.71 -17.15 0.21
N ASP A 118 -14.30 -16.38 1.23
CA ASP A 118 -13.80 -15.01 1.09
C ASP A 118 -12.32 -14.96 0.69
N ILE A 119 -11.66 -16.11 0.56
CA ILE A 119 -10.27 -16.19 0.10
C ILE A 119 -10.12 -17.17 -1.06
N GLN A 120 -9.16 -16.90 -1.93
CA GLN A 120 -8.82 -17.78 -3.05
C GLN A 120 -7.31 -17.97 -3.14
N PRO A 121 -6.80 -19.15 -3.55
CA PRO A 121 -5.37 -19.36 -3.76
C PRO A 121 -4.82 -18.35 -4.77
N TYR A 122 -3.64 -17.78 -4.51
CA TYR A 122 -3.01 -16.84 -5.45
C TYR A 122 -2.76 -17.47 -6.84
N SER A 123 -2.60 -18.79 -6.92
CA SER A 123 -2.44 -19.51 -8.20
C SER A 123 -3.61 -19.32 -9.17
N SER A 124 -4.84 -19.06 -8.70
CA SER A 124 -5.98 -18.74 -9.58
C SER A 124 -5.84 -17.35 -10.21
N PHE A 125 -5.13 -16.43 -9.56
CA PHE A 125 -4.85 -15.09 -10.06
C PHE A 125 -3.61 -15.05 -10.95
N ALA A 126 -2.56 -15.81 -10.58
CA ALA A 126 -1.32 -15.87 -11.34
C ALA A 126 -1.50 -16.41 -12.77
N THR A 127 -2.53 -17.23 -12.98
CA THR A 127 -2.91 -17.78 -14.30
C THR A 127 -3.90 -16.90 -15.07
N SER A 128 -4.42 -15.84 -14.45
CA SER A 128 -5.34 -14.89 -15.04
C SER A 128 -4.61 -13.71 -15.70
N PRO A 129 -5.27 -12.93 -16.59
CA PRO A 129 -4.70 -11.69 -17.09
C PRO A 129 -4.27 -10.74 -15.96
N LEU A 130 -3.21 -9.95 -16.17
CA LEU A 130 -2.65 -9.04 -15.16
C LEU A 130 -3.70 -8.14 -14.51
N ASP A 131 -4.70 -7.69 -15.28
CA ASP A 131 -5.78 -6.84 -14.79
C ASP A 131 -6.64 -7.51 -13.70
N ALA A 132 -6.71 -8.84 -13.64
CA ALA A 132 -7.40 -9.56 -12.55
C ALA A 132 -6.69 -9.40 -11.19
N ARG A 133 -5.41 -8.99 -11.20
CA ARG A 133 -4.59 -8.73 -10.00
C ARG A 133 -4.60 -7.25 -9.61
N ILE A 134 -5.38 -6.42 -10.30
CA ILE A 134 -5.46 -4.97 -10.08
C ILE A 134 -6.87 -4.61 -9.63
N ALA A 135 -6.99 -3.81 -8.58
CA ALA A 135 -8.29 -3.38 -8.08
C ALA A 135 -9.10 -2.63 -9.16
N ASN A 136 -10.38 -2.98 -9.28
CA ASN A 136 -11.23 -2.46 -10.34
C ASN A 136 -11.41 -0.93 -10.28
N ASN A 137 -11.32 -0.32 -9.11
CA ASN A 137 -11.36 1.15 -8.98
C ASN A 137 -10.13 1.84 -9.60
N ILE A 138 -9.04 1.11 -9.86
CA ILE A 138 -7.89 1.62 -10.63
C ILE A 138 -8.18 1.50 -12.11
N LEU A 139 -8.69 0.35 -12.58
CA LEU A 139 -8.92 0.09 -14.01
C LEU A 139 -10.14 0.84 -14.56
N SER A 140 -11.21 0.89 -13.77
CA SER A 140 -12.53 1.40 -14.12
C SER A 140 -13.18 2.05 -12.90
N PRO A 141 -12.71 3.24 -12.48
CA PRO A 141 -13.15 3.90 -11.24
C PRO A 141 -14.65 4.23 -11.19
N GLY A 142 -15.33 4.33 -12.33
CA GLY A 142 -16.77 4.60 -12.38
C GLY A 142 -17.16 5.84 -11.57
N ALA A 143 -18.15 5.71 -10.69
CA ALA A 143 -18.62 6.79 -9.82
C ALA A 143 -17.55 7.27 -8.80
N SER A 144 -16.58 6.43 -8.43
CA SER A 144 -15.53 6.81 -7.48
C SER A 144 -14.57 7.88 -8.06
N ALA A 145 -14.53 8.03 -9.38
CA ALA A 145 -13.73 9.06 -10.05
C ALA A 145 -14.25 10.49 -9.90
N ALA A 146 -15.49 10.72 -9.44
CA ALA A 146 -16.10 12.05 -9.46
C ALA A 146 -15.24 13.12 -8.76
N ARG A 147 -14.65 12.77 -7.60
CA ARG A 147 -13.75 13.66 -6.85
C ARG A 147 -12.44 13.92 -7.61
N SER A 148 -11.80 12.87 -8.11
CA SER A 148 -10.55 12.99 -8.87
C SER A 148 -10.73 13.76 -10.18
N LYS A 149 -11.86 13.58 -10.88
CA LYS A 149 -12.22 14.36 -12.07
C LYS A 149 -12.36 15.84 -11.75
N ALA A 150 -13.05 16.17 -10.66
CA ALA A 150 -13.21 17.56 -10.24
C ALA A 150 -11.86 18.21 -9.82
N TYR A 151 -10.97 17.43 -9.20
CA TYR A 151 -9.67 17.90 -8.76
C TYR A 151 -8.68 18.08 -9.92
N PHE A 152 -8.48 17.05 -10.75
CA PHE A 152 -7.49 17.05 -11.82
C PHE A 152 -7.98 17.69 -13.13
N LYS A 153 -9.30 17.84 -13.31
CA LYS A 153 -9.93 18.49 -14.46
C LYS A 153 -9.36 17.95 -15.78
N ASP A 154 -8.77 18.81 -16.61
CA ASP A 154 -8.21 18.46 -17.93
C ASP A 154 -7.05 17.46 -17.84
N TRP A 155 -6.39 17.33 -16.69
CA TRP A 155 -5.31 16.37 -16.47
C TRP A 155 -5.82 14.99 -16.00
N TYR A 156 -7.12 14.83 -15.77
CA TYR A 156 -7.68 13.59 -15.23
C TYR A 156 -7.38 12.36 -16.09
N ASP A 157 -7.44 12.47 -17.41
CA ASP A 157 -7.19 11.33 -18.29
C ASP A 157 -5.72 10.89 -18.24
N THR A 158 -4.79 11.85 -18.16
CA THR A 158 -3.35 11.58 -17.95
C THR A 158 -3.08 10.97 -16.58
N TYR A 159 -3.69 11.52 -15.52
CA TYR A 159 -3.65 10.97 -14.17
C TYR A 159 -4.11 9.51 -14.15
N GLN A 160 -5.29 9.25 -14.72
CA GLN A 160 -5.92 7.95 -14.71
C GLN A 160 -5.13 6.93 -15.56
N SER A 161 -4.63 7.34 -16.72
CA SER A 161 -3.74 6.53 -17.54
C SER A 161 -2.45 6.17 -16.80
N SER A 162 -1.85 7.13 -16.09
CA SER A 162 -0.63 6.92 -15.29
C SER A 162 -0.85 5.95 -14.13
N ARG A 163 -2.01 6.02 -13.44
CA ARG A 163 -2.38 5.06 -12.38
C ARG A 163 -2.45 3.64 -12.91
N VAL A 164 -3.16 3.45 -14.03
CA VAL A 164 -3.31 2.13 -14.67
C VAL A 164 -1.97 1.61 -15.14
N LYS A 165 -1.15 2.47 -15.76
CA LYS A 165 0.20 2.11 -16.22
C LYS A 165 1.08 1.64 -15.07
N LEU A 166 1.13 2.39 -13.97
CA LEU A 166 1.91 2.00 -12.79
C LEU A 166 1.42 0.69 -12.17
N ALA A 167 0.11 0.51 -12.00
CA ALA A 167 -0.44 -0.73 -11.45
C ALA A 167 -0.04 -1.95 -12.28
N ARG A 168 -0.18 -1.88 -13.61
CA ARG A 168 0.21 -2.97 -14.52
C ARG A 168 1.71 -3.27 -14.44
N LYS A 169 2.55 -2.24 -14.39
CA LYS A 169 4.01 -2.41 -14.25
C LYS A 169 4.38 -3.14 -12.95
N VAL A 170 3.77 -2.76 -11.82
CA VAL A 170 4.04 -3.37 -10.50
C VAL A 170 3.62 -4.83 -10.45
N VAL A 171 2.44 -5.16 -10.99
CA VAL A 171 1.98 -6.56 -11.05
C VAL A 171 2.86 -7.39 -12.00
N ALA A 172 3.32 -6.80 -13.11
CA ALA A 172 4.17 -7.47 -14.10
C ALA A 172 5.64 -7.62 -13.66
N SER A 173 6.11 -6.87 -12.67
CA SER A 173 7.49 -6.95 -12.18
C SER A 173 7.71 -8.07 -11.15
N ASP A 174 6.68 -8.88 -10.88
CA ASP A 174 6.64 -9.92 -9.84
C ASP A 174 6.98 -9.45 -8.42
N ALA A 175 7.05 -8.14 -8.21
CA ALA A 175 7.30 -7.53 -6.91
C ALA A 175 6.05 -7.56 -6.01
N CYS A 176 4.88 -7.74 -6.61
CA CYS A 176 3.59 -7.83 -5.92
C CYS A 176 2.66 -8.85 -6.57
N GLU A 177 1.96 -9.61 -5.74
CA GLU A 177 0.88 -10.49 -6.16
C GLU A 177 -0.29 -9.67 -6.72
N THR A 178 -0.64 -8.56 -6.07
CA THR A 178 -1.79 -7.74 -6.42
C THR A 178 -1.54 -6.26 -6.12
N VAL A 179 -2.26 -5.38 -6.80
CA VAL A 179 -2.29 -3.92 -6.54
C VAL A 179 -3.69 -3.51 -6.09
N THR A 180 -3.79 -2.98 -4.88
CA THR A 180 -5.06 -2.63 -4.22
C THR A 180 -5.45 -1.16 -4.41
N SER A 181 -4.47 -0.27 -4.59
CA SER A 181 -4.70 1.14 -4.94
C SER A 181 -3.48 1.77 -5.61
N VAL A 182 -3.71 2.87 -6.33
CA VAL A 182 -2.65 3.75 -6.84
C VAL A 182 -3.07 5.18 -6.62
N GLU A 183 -2.28 5.96 -5.89
CA GLU A 183 -2.60 7.33 -5.52
C GLU A 183 -1.46 8.30 -5.83
N LEU A 184 -1.81 9.52 -6.20
CA LEU A 184 -0.86 10.61 -6.40
C LEU A 184 -0.73 11.41 -5.11
N TYR A 185 0.48 11.49 -4.58
CA TYR A 185 0.81 12.35 -3.45
C TYR A 185 1.65 13.53 -3.93
N SER A 186 1.21 14.73 -3.57
CA SER A 186 1.91 15.97 -3.87
C SER A 186 2.57 16.49 -2.59
N PHE A 187 3.79 16.01 -2.29
CA PHE A 187 4.60 16.51 -1.18
C PHE A 187 6.02 16.82 -1.68
N ASN A 188 6.28 18.11 -1.94
CA ASN A 188 7.50 18.61 -2.59
C ASN A 188 7.81 17.93 -3.95
N GLY A 189 6.75 17.62 -4.69
CA GLY A 189 6.78 16.92 -5.97
C GLY A 189 5.60 15.95 -6.09
N ASP A 190 5.22 15.66 -7.32
CA ASP A 190 4.16 14.69 -7.63
C ASP A 190 4.75 13.28 -7.73
N VAL A 191 4.19 12.36 -6.95
CA VAL A 191 4.63 10.97 -6.90
C VAL A 191 3.42 10.04 -6.87
N PHE A 192 3.34 9.14 -7.84
CA PHE A 192 2.41 8.02 -7.79
C PHE A 192 2.94 6.95 -6.85
N THR A 193 2.08 6.46 -5.97
CA THR A 193 2.33 5.32 -5.10
C THR A 193 1.34 4.22 -5.40
N ALA A 194 1.83 3.06 -5.84
CA ALA A 194 1.05 1.83 -5.94
C ALA A 194 1.17 1.04 -4.64
N PHE A 195 0.04 0.66 -4.05
CA PHE A 195 -0.03 -0.16 -2.85
C PHE A 195 -0.40 -1.59 -3.21
N CYS A 196 0.35 -2.54 -2.65
CA CYS A 196 0.18 -3.95 -2.93
C CYS A 196 -0.58 -4.67 -1.82
N GLY A 197 -1.22 -5.79 -2.17
CA GLY A 197 -1.99 -6.59 -1.20
C GLY A 197 -1.15 -7.16 -0.05
N ASN A 198 0.17 -7.32 -0.26
CA ASN A 198 1.15 -7.78 0.74
C ASN A 198 1.76 -6.63 1.59
N GLY A 199 1.21 -5.42 1.47
CA GLY A 199 1.64 -4.23 2.21
C GLY A 199 2.87 -3.51 1.64
N MET A 200 3.47 -4.00 0.56
CA MET A 200 4.50 -3.24 -0.17
C MET A 200 3.92 -2.02 -0.87
N ALA A 201 4.73 -0.98 -1.03
CA ALA A 201 4.40 0.19 -1.81
C ALA A 201 5.54 0.59 -2.75
N PHE A 202 5.17 0.95 -3.99
CA PHE A 202 6.11 1.33 -5.05
C PHE A 202 5.83 2.75 -5.51
N HIS A 203 6.89 3.53 -5.66
CA HIS A 203 6.81 4.95 -5.93
C HIS A 203 7.48 5.29 -7.26
N GLN A 204 6.78 6.06 -8.09
CA GLN A 204 7.35 6.65 -9.32
C GLN A 204 6.78 8.06 -9.53
N THR A 205 7.63 8.98 -9.97
CA THR A 205 7.15 10.30 -10.44
C THR A 205 6.37 10.13 -11.76
N PRO A 206 5.50 11.09 -12.13
CA PRO A 206 4.79 11.04 -13.42
C PRO A 206 5.72 10.81 -14.63
N ALA A 207 6.88 11.46 -14.66
CA ALA A 207 7.86 11.30 -15.74
C ALA A 207 8.43 9.87 -15.82
N GLN A 208 8.67 9.21 -14.68
CA GLN A 208 9.16 7.83 -14.65
C GLN A 208 8.08 6.82 -15.08
N VAL A 209 6.83 7.10 -14.73
CA VAL A 209 5.69 6.30 -15.23
C VAL A 209 5.57 6.47 -16.75
N GLU A 210 5.65 7.69 -17.25
CA GLU A 210 5.59 8.01 -18.69
C GLU A 210 6.73 7.35 -19.47
N ALA A 211 7.97 7.50 -19.00
CA ALA A 211 9.18 6.93 -19.59
C ALA A 211 9.28 5.39 -19.48
N ASP A 212 8.31 4.76 -18.82
CA ASP A 212 8.26 3.31 -18.62
C ASP A 212 9.46 2.74 -17.85
N GLU A 213 10.02 3.52 -16.91
CA GLU A 213 11.15 3.07 -16.10
C GLU A 213 10.80 1.84 -15.27
N SER A 214 11.73 0.88 -15.15
CA SER A 214 11.52 -0.33 -14.36
C SER A 214 11.13 -0.03 -12.91
N ILE A 215 10.33 -0.90 -12.32
CA ILE A 215 10.04 -0.85 -10.88
C ILE A 215 11.33 -1.17 -10.13
N ASP A 216 11.73 -0.29 -9.22
CA ASP A 216 12.82 -0.57 -8.29
C ASP A 216 12.26 -1.41 -7.13
N PRO A 217 12.73 -2.65 -6.93
CA PRO A 217 12.25 -3.52 -5.87
C PRO A 217 12.70 -3.08 -4.47
N ALA A 218 13.69 -2.18 -4.37
CA ALA A 218 14.24 -1.77 -3.09
C ALA A 218 13.20 -1.01 -2.25
N ILE A 219 13.08 -1.38 -0.98
CA ILE A 219 12.28 -0.61 -0.02
C ILE A 219 12.99 0.71 0.24
N LYS A 220 12.28 1.80 -0.05
CA LYS A 220 12.78 3.16 0.18
C LYS A 220 11.88 3.90 1.16
N LYS A 221 12.50 4.73 1.99
CA LYS A 221 11.82 5.68 2.86
C LYS A 221 11.94 7.07 2.27
N TRP A 222 10.86 7.84 2.35
CA TRP A 222 10.87 9.24 1.98
C TRP A 222 11.54 10.04 3.10
N GLY A 223 12.70 10.59 2.77
CA GLY A 223 13.45 11.49 3.63
C GLY A 223 13.46 12.91 3.07
N VAL A 224 13.92 13.83 3.88
CA VAL A 224 14.05 15.24 3.51
C VAL A 224 15.49 15.64 3.70
N LYS A 225 16.20 15.97 2.60
CA LYS A 225 17.60 16.39 2.67
C LYS A 225 17.68 17.87 2.98
N ARG A 226 18.24 18.24 4.13
CA ARG A 226 18.60 19.63 4.43
C ARG A 226 19.79 20.05 3.57
N PRO A 227 19.74 21.21 2.88
CA PRO A 227 20.94 21.84 2.35
C PRO A 227 21.96 21.98 3.50
N LEU A 228 23.21 21.65 3.22
CA LEU A 228 24.33 21.90 4.12
C LEU A 228 24.56 23.39 4.27
#